data_AF-A0A1Q3E157-F1
#
_entry.id   AF-A0A1Q3E157-F1
#
_cell.length_a   1.000
_cell.length_b   1.000
_cell.length_c   1.000
_cell.angle_alpha   90.00
_cell.angle_beta   90.00
_cell.angle_gamma   90.00
#
_symmetry.space_group_name_H-M   'P 1'
#
loop_
_entity.id
_entity.type
_entity.pdbx_description
1 polymer ?
#
loop_
_entity_poly.entity_id
_entity_poly.type
_entity_poly.pdbx_seq_one_letter_code
_entity_poly.pdbx_strand_id
1 'polypeptide(L)' 'MYSGDVSTIKYHVHPSVQFYIAAASSVVQAESEARGDWDVLVRAGAKVLPAGCGPCIGLGVGLLEEGEG' A
#
# COMPACT_ATOMS: atom_id res chain seq x y z
N MET A 1 5.10 18.16 10.31
CA MET A 1 3.95 17.30 9.96
C MET A 1 3.71 17.44 8.48
N TYR A 2 3.67 16.33 7.72
CA TYR A 2 3.31 16.37 6.30
C TYR A 2 1.90 16.94 6.16
N SER A 3 1.79 18.11 5.53
CA SER A 3 0.51 18.67 5.13
C SER A 3 -0.14 17.66 4.17
N GLY A 4 -1.37 17.23 4.45
CA GLY A 4 -2.10 16.18 3.70
C GLY A 4 -2.46 16.54 2.26
N ASP A 5 -1.72 17.44 1.62
CA ASP A 5 -1.92 17.86 0.26
C ASP A 5 -1.25 16.88 -0.72
N VAL A 6 -2.08 16.19 -1.53
CA VAL A 6 -1.62 15.23 -2.55
C VAL A 6 -0.76 15.90 -3.63
N SER A 7 -0.87 17.22 -3.80
CA SER A 7 -0.06 17.96 -4.79
C SER A 7 1.45 17.92 -4.51
N THR A 8 1.85 17.50 -3.30
CA THR A 8 3.25 17.34 -2.90
C THR A 8 3.84 15.97 -3.26
N ILE A 9 3.02 15.00 -3.67
CA ILE A 9 3.49 13.67 -4.05
C ILE A 9 4.02 13.74 -5.48
N LYS A 10 5.34 13.62 -5.63
CA LYS A 10 6.03 13.71 -6.93
C LYS A 10 5.81 12.48 -7.82
N TYR A 11 5.62 11.31 -7.23
CA TYR A 11 5.57 10.03 -7.94
C TYR A 11 4.37 9.21 -7.48
N HIS A 12 3.71 8.58 -8.45
CA HIS A 12 2.57 7.69 -8.22
C HIS A 12 2.88 6.29 -8.77
N VAL A 13 2.17 5.30 -8.24
CA VAL A 13 2.13 3.94 -8.78
C VAL A 13 1.61 4.01 -10.22
N HIS A 14 2.32 3.36 -11.14
CA HIS A 14 1.91 3.32 -12.54
C HIS A 14 0.55 2.62 -12.68
N PRO A 15 -0.36 3.08 -13.56
CA PRO A 15 -1.72 2.52 -13.67
C PRO A 15 -1.78 1.01 -13.92
N SER A 16 -0.76 0.44 -14.57
CA SER A 16 -0.66 -0.99 -14.85
C SER A 16 -0.07 -1.82 -13.70
N VAL A 17 0.31 -1.22 -12.58
CA VAL A 17 0.96 -1.90 -11.46
C VAL A 17 0.01 -1.98 -10.28
N GLN A 18 -0.21 -3.20 -9.79
CA GLN A 18 -0.95 -3.44 -8.57
C GLN A 18 0.02 -3.47 -7.38
N PHE A 19 0.18 -2.32 -6.72
CA PHE A 19 1.08 -2.19 -5.57
C PHE A 19 0.32 -2.33 -4.25
N TYR A 20 0.57 -3.42 -3.53
CA TYR A 20 -0.09 -3.71 -2.25
C TYR A 20 0.86 -3.49 -1.07
N ILE A 21 0.33 -2.95 0.02
CA ILE A 21 1.05 -2.76 1.28
C ILE A 21 0.28 -3.40 2.44
N ALA A 22 1.00 -4.03 3.36
CA ALA A 22 0.45 -4.58 4.59
C ALA A 22 1.40 -4.22 5.73
N ALA A 23 0.87 -3.68 6.82
CA ALA A 23 1.69 -3.48 8.00
C ALA A 23 2.00 -4.84 8.66
N ALA A 24 3.23 -4.97 9.17
CA ALA A 24 3.67 -6.18 9.88
C ALA A 24 2.82 -6.46 11.14
N SER A 25 2.27 -5.41 11.76
CA SER A 25 1.32 -5.50 12.88
C SER A 25 0.45 -4.25 12.95
N SER A 26 -0.62 -4.30 13.74
CA SER A 26 -1.48 -3.14 14.00
C SER A 26 -0.73 -1.96 14.66
N VAL A 27 0.26 -2.26 15.50
CA VAL A 27 1.11 -1.24 16.15
C VAL A 27 1.96 -0.51 15.10
N VAL A 28 2.58 -1.26 14.17
CA VAL A 28 3.39 -0.69 13.08
C VAL A 28 2.53 0.14 12.13
N GLN A 29 1.29 -0.29 11.87
CA GLN A 29 0.35 0.50 11.06
C GLN A 29 0.04 1.84 11.73
N ALA A 30 -0.37 1.82 12.99
CA ALA A 30 -0.75 3.02 13.73
C ALA A 30 0.42 4.01 13.84
N GLU A 31 1.65 3.53 14.04
CA GLU A 31 2.83 4.39 14.03
C GLU A 31 3.05 5.03 12.64
N SER A 32 2.91 4.25 11.57
CA SER A 32 3.10 4.72 10.19
C SER A 32 2.01 5.72 9.76
N GLU A 33 0.78 5.53 10.24
CA GLU A 33 -0.32 6.48 10.09
C GLU A 33 -0.03 7.79 10.85
N ALA A 34 0.40 7.70 12.11
CA ALA A 34 0.74 8.86 12.94
C ALA A 34 1.89 9.69 12.36
N ARG A 35 2.85 9.02 11.69
CA ARG A 35 3.97 9.67 10.98
C ARG A 35 3.58 10.26 9.63
N GLY A 36 2.45 9.82 9.06
CA GLY A 36 1.99 10.21 7.72
C GLY A 36 2.59 9.39 6.58
N ASP A 37 3.52 8.47 6.87
CA ASP A 37 4.14 7.59 5.88
C ASP A 37 3.08 6.71 5.19
N TRP A 38 2.12 6.21 5.96
CA TRP A 38 1.02 5.38 5.46
C TRP A 38 0.15 6.10 4.43
N ASP A 39 -0.24 7.33 4.76
CA ASP A 39 -1.13 8.15 3.94
C ASP A 39 -0.44 8.57 2.63
N VAL A 40 0.88 8.81 2.65
CA VAL A 40 1.66 9.05 1.42
C VAL A 40 1.62 7.84 0.49
N LEU A 41 1.81 6.62 1.01
CA LEU A 41 1.78 5.40 0.19
C LEU A 41 0.39 5.17 -0.43
N VAL A 42 -0.68 5.32 0.36
CA VAL A 42 -2.06 5.16 -0.12
C VAL A 42 -2.38 6.20 -1.18
N ARG A 43 -2.06 7.47 -0.95
CA ARG A 43 -2.28 8.55 -1.94
C ARG A 43 -1.42 8.40 -3.20
N ALA A 44 -0.26 7.78 -3.10
CA ALA A 44 0.56 7.44 -4.26
C ALA A 44 -0.04 6.33 -5.13
N GLY A 45 -1.07 5.61 -4.64
CA GLY A 45 -1.75 4.53 -5.38
C GLY A 45 -1.52 3.14 -4.80
N ALA A 46 -0.96 3.02 -3.59
CA ALA A 46 -0.85 1.73 -2.90
C ALA A 46 -2.21 1.25 -2.40
N LYS A 47 -2.44 -0.06 -2.49
CA LYS A 47 -3.63 -0.74 -1.98
C LYS A 47 -3.32 -1.39 -0.64
N VAL A 48 -4.12 -1.07 0.39
CA VAL A 48 -3.92 -1.59 1.74
C VAL A 48 -4.49 -2.99 1.89
N LEU A 49 -3.71 -3.88 2.48
CA LEU A 49 -4.14 -5.18 2.98
C LEU A 49 -4.24 -5.16 4.52
N PRO A 50 -5.10 -5.99 5.13
CA PRO A 50 -5.21 -6.08 6.58
C PRO A 50 -3.87 -6.41 7.25
N ALA A 51 -3.58 -5.73 8.37
CA ALA A 51 -2.37 -5.97 9.15
C ALA A 51 -2.29 -7.42 9.63
N GLY A 52 -1.10 -8.02 9.55
CA GLY A 52 -0.85 -9.40 9.98
C GLY A 52 -0.98 -10.48 8.89
N CYS A 53 -1.12 -10.12 7.61
CA CYS A 53 -1.11 -11.08 6.50
C CYS A 53 0.31 -11.45 5.97
N GLY A 54 1.39 -11.05 6.62
CA GLY A 54 2.74 -11.54 6.29
C GLY A 54 3.06 -12.79 7.12
N PRO A 55 3.48 -13.93 6.54
CA PRO A 55 4.24 -14.14 5.30
C PRO A 55 3.46 -14.87 4.18
N CYS A 56 2.13 -14.75 4.13
CA CYS A 56 1.31 -15.46 3.17
C CYS A 56 0.90 -14.53 2.03
N ILE A 57 1.66 -14.53 0.93
CA ILE A 57 1.08 -14.35 -0.41
C ILE A 57 0.23 -15.61 -0.72
N GLY A 58 -0.72 -15.91 0.15
CA GLY A 58 -1.78 -16.90 -0.02
C GLY A 58 -3.04 -16.20 -0.54
N LEU A 59 -2.89 -15.33 -1.53
CA LEU A 59 -3.95 -14.57 -2.17
C LEU A 59 -3.72 -14.79 -3.67
N GLY A 60 -4.41 -15.68 -4.38
CA GLY A 60 -5.87 -15.64 -4.54
C GLY A 60 -6.37 -14.38 -5.26
N VAL A 61 -5.60 -13.29 -5.20
CA VAL A 61 -5.84 -11.97 -5.82
C VAL A 61 -4.53 -11.40 -6.41
N GLY A 62 -3.51 -12.25 -6.50
CA GLY A 62 -2.24 -12.05 -7.20
C GLY A 62 -1.85 -13.29 -8.03
N LEU A 63 -2.83 -14.13 -8.37
CA LEU A 63 -2.72 -14.87 -9.62
C LEU A 63 -2.85 -13.81 -10.69
N LEU A 64 -1.85 -13.73 -11.57
CA LEU A 64 -2.03 -13.20 -12.92
C LEU A 64 -3.45 -13.57 -13.35
N GLU A 65 -4.28 -12.58 -13.69
CA GLU A 65 -5.47 -12.88 -14.48
C GLU A 65 -4.98 -13.79 -15.62
N GLU A 66 -5.68 -14.89 -15.83
CA GLU A 66 -5.37 -15.91 -16.83
C GLU A 66 -5.24 -15.25 -18.22
N GLY A 67 -4.03 -14.80 -18.56
CA GLY A 67 -3.79 -13.99 -19.77
C GLY A 67 -2.63 -12.99 -19.73
N GLU A 68 -2.01 -12.71 -18.58
CA GLU A 68 -0.85 -11.81 -18.53
C GLU A 68 0.45 -12.61 -18.78
N GLY A 69 0.73 -12.85 -20.07
CA GLY A 69 1.93 -13.51 -20.58
C GLY A 69 3.14 -12.61 -20.77
#